data_AF-A0AAD3M9P3-F1
#
_entry.id   AF-A0AAD3M9P3-F1
#
_cell.length_a   1.000
_cell.length_b   1.000
_cell.length_c   1.000
_cell.angle_alpha   90.00
_cell.angle_beta   90.00
_cell.angle_gamma   90.00
#
_symmetry.space_group_name_H-M   'P 1'
#
loop_
_entity.id
_entity.type
_entity.pdbx_description
1 polymer ?
#
loop_
_entity_poly.entity_id
_entity_poly.type
_entity_poly.pdbx_seq_one_letter_code
_entity_poly.pdbx_strand_id
1 'polypeptide(L)'
;MGDILATEADLLGMIKEYLKFEEFEETVHSFDKECKSKGKLVSKPQGSTLRDSKTRVIQNDLLSSFEDGDHKVFFELWTDNIPSEVKDTDPEAQSLEFHLHIHFTIYPLRRHPGRHDRAEFEERISHFKQYLETRGAALSQTSEFLPYYALPFVPNPTVHPSFKDLFQDSWIPHLKDKLEQFLSVTLKPSNSPRLLNLYKEGGRSTKEAMQLLQLQLVESDRRIASYVRRFNKMQSDYHNLIGITAELVDSLEATVSGKMISPEYLQSVCVRLFSSQMRQSVVQSTDFTRPGTGYYSMSPYDDGYASSMLRASIAPQRPKEVPMLPSLDYEKLKKDLVEGSDRLRSLLLQALRWRLTRSLPGEQRDTVLQAYISNDLLERYSTKEETVLHLMRSKNEIVRQYMARLINAFASLAEGRVYLSQIPILLKLLTEALRQEEKDSLARENVLVALQKLSL
;
A
#
# COMPACT_ATOMS: atom_id res chain seq x y z
N MET A 1 -19.57 9.20 -0.29
CA MET A 1 -20.89 9.61 0.22
C MET A 1 -21.87 9.55 -0.94
N GLY A 2 -22.73 8.54 -0.96
CA GLY A 2 -23.65 8.24 -2.04
C GLY A 2 -24.48 7.04 -1.61
N ASP A 3 -25.06 7.14 -0.41
CA ASP A 3 -25.95 6.10 0.10
C ASP A 3 -27.12 5.94 -0.87
N ILE A 4 -27.26 4.72 -1.34
CA ILE A 4 -28.44 4.22 -2.04
C ILE A 4 -29.57 4.30 -1.02
N LEU A 5 -30.30 5.41 -1.00
CA LEU A 5 -31.60 5.48 -0.33
C LEU A 5 -32.47 4.42 -1.02
N ALA A 6 -32.61 3.25 -0.38
CA ALA A 6 -33.56 2.24 -0.78
C ALA A 6 -34.91 2.92 -0.96
N THR A 7 -35.49 2.82 -2.15
CA THR A 7 -36.78 3.46 -2.39
C THR A 7 -37.81 2.81 -1.47
N GLU A 8 -38.82 3.55 -1.01
CA GLU A 8 -39.87 3.02 -0.12
C GLU A 8 -40.49 1.72 -0.67
N ALA A 9 -40.56 1.60 -2.00
CA ALA A 9 -40.99 0.40 -2.71
C ALA A 9 -40.11 -0.83 -2.44
N ASP A 10 -38.79 -0.65 -2.32
CA ASP A 10 -37.82 -1.71 -2.03
C ASP A 10 -37.91 -2.19 -0.59
N LEU A 11 -38.15 -1.28 0.35
CA LEU A 11 -38.40 -1.63 1.76
C LEU A 11 -39.67 -2.46 1.89
N LEU A 12 -40.75 -2.05 1.23
CA LEU A 12 -42.01 -2.81 1.21
C LEU A 12 -41.84 -4.18 0.54
N GLY A 13 -41.01 -4.26 -0.51
CA GLY A 13 -40.64 -5.52 -1.17
C GLY A 13 -39.89 -6.48 -0.24
N MET A 14 -38.91 -5.97 0.53
CA MET A 14 -38.15 -6.77 1.50
C MET A 14 -39.01 -7.27 2.67
N ILE A 15 -39.94 -6.44 3.16
CA ILE A 15 -40.88 -6.84 4.21
C ILE A 15 -41.78 -7.97 3.69
N LYS A 16 -42.32 -7.83 2.48
CA LYS A 16 -43.16 -8.85 1.86
C LYS A 16 -42.42 -10.17 1.63
N GLU A 17 -41.15 -10.12 1.22
CA GLU A 17 -40.28 -11.29 1.08
C GLU A 17 -40.11 -12.03 2.42
N TYR A 18 -39.84 -11.29 3.49
CA TYR A 18 -39.70 -11.85 4.84
C TYR A 18 -41.00 -12.50 5.33
N LEU A 19 -42.14 -11.80 5.21
CA LEU A 19 -43.43 -12.31 5.65
C LEU A 19 -43.85 -13.59 4.90
N LYS A 20 -43.49 -13.72 3.62
CA LYS A 20 -43.69 -14.94 2.85
C LYS A 20 -42.75 -16.07 3.25
N PHE A 21 -41.50 -15.75 3.55
CA PHE A 21 -40.51 -16.74 4.00
C PHE A 21 -40.90 -17.35 5.35
N GLU A 22 -41.44 -16.56 6.28
CA GLU A 22 -41.95 -17.02 7.58
C GLU A 22 -43.41 -17.54 7.52
N GLU A 23 -43.99 -17.69 6.32
CA GLU A 23 -45.34 -18.23 6.10
C GLU A 23 -46.49 -17.45 6.78
N PHE A 24 -46.33 -16.13 6.99
CA PHE A 24 -47.36 -15.27 7.59
C PHE A 24 -48.42 -14.83 6.57
N GLU A 25 -49.17 -15.80 6.01
CA GLU A 25 -50.10 -15.59 4.89
C GLU A 25 -51.20 -14.55 5.16
N GLU A 26 -51.82 -14.56 6.35
CA GLU A 26 -52.85 -13.56 6.72
C GLU A 26 -52.28 -12.13 6.77
N THR A 27 -51.04 -12.02 7.25
CA THR A 27 -50.31 -10.75 7.36
C THR A 27 -49.90 -10.25 5.97
N VAL A 28 -49.46 -11.14 5.08
CA VAL A 28 -49.14 -10.80 3.67
C VAL A 28 -50.37 -10.28 2.94
N HIS A 29 -51.52 -10.93 3.11
CA HIS A 29 -52.77 -10.50 2.48
C HIS A 29 -53.22 -9.12 2.97
N SER A 30 -53.16 -8.89 4.29
CA SER A 30 -53.49 -7.60 4.89
C SER A 30 -52.52 -6.50 4.46
N PHE A 31 -51.22 -6.81 4.43
CA PHE A 31 -50.16 -5.91 3.97
C PHE A 31 -50.33 -5.49 2.51
N ASP A 32 -50.65 -6.43 1.62
CA ASP A 32 -50.92 -6.13 0.21
C ASP A 32 -52.17 -5.25 0.03
N LYS A 33 -53.21 -5.48 0.84
CA LYS A 33 -54.44 -4.68 0.82
C LYS A 33 -54.17 -3.23 1.26
N GLU A 34 -53.38 -3.04 2.31
CA GLU A 34 -53.00 -1.71 2.80
C GLU A 34 -52.04 -0.97 1.85
N CYS A 35 -51.07 -1.68 1.26
CA CYS A 35 -50.17 -1.08 0.27
C CYS A 35 -50.96 -0.58 -0.95
N LYS A 36 -51.93 -1.37 -1.43
CA LYS A 36 -52.81 -0.97 -2.53
C LYS A 36 -53.73 0.19 -2.15
N SER A 37 -54.34 0.18 -0.96
CA SER A 37 -55.25 1.27 -0.54
C SER A 37 -54.53 2.60 -0.36
N LYS A 38 -53.25 2.57 0.03
CA LYS A 38 -52.39 3.77 0.17
C LYS A 38 -51.64 4.15 -1.11
N GLY A 39 -51.87 3.48 -2.23
CA GLY A 39 -51.23 3.77 -3.51
C GLY A 39 -49.72 3.51 -3.53
N LYS A 40 -49.20 2.64 -2.66
CA LYS A 40 -47.78 2.32 -2.55
C LYS A 40 -47.43 1.18 -3.52
N LEU A 41 -46.41 1.40 -4.34
CA LEU A 41 -45.87 0.36 -5.23
C LEU A 41 -44.97 -0.56 -4.43
N VAL A 42 -45.29 -1.85 -4.37
CA VAL A 42 -44.42 -2.89 -3.79
C VAL A 42 -43.57 -3.46 -4.91
N SER A 43 -42.24 -3.31 -4.83
CA SER A 43 -41.36 -3.88 -5.87
C SER A 43 -41.39 -5.41 -5.83
N LYS A 44 -41.30 -6.04 -7.01
CA LYS A 44 -41.04 -7.49 -7.09
C LYS A 44 -39.65 -7.76 -6.49
N PRO A 45 -39.39 -8.96 -5.93
CA PRO A 45 -38.09 -9.31 -5.38
C PRO A 45 -37.02 -9.33 -6.49
N GLN A 46 -36.42 -8.16 -6.77
CA GLN A 46 -35.28 -8.01 -7.68
C GLN A 46 -33.96 -8.41 -6.99
N GLY A 47 -33.98 -8.57 -5.66
CA GLY A 47 -32.81 -8.88 -4.85
C GLY A 47 -32.23 -10.28 -5.07
N SER A 48 -33.07 -11.29 -5.33
CA SER A 48 -32.58 -12.66 -5.57
C SER A 48 -31.84 -12.77 -6.90
N THR A 49 -32.36 -12.14 -7.96
CA THR A 49 -31.75 -12.16 -9.30
C THR A 49 -30.41 -11.43 -9.36
N LEU A 50 -30.28 -10.31 -8.63
CA LEU A 50 -29.02 -9.57 -8.52
C LEU A 50 -27.98 -10.34 -7.70
N ARG A 51 -28.37 -10.98 -6.59
CA ARG A 51 -27.45 -11.81 -5.79
C ARG A 51 -27.00 -13.05 -6.58
N ASP A 52 -27.92 -13.74 -7.26
CA ASP A 52 -27.60 -14.87 -8.15
C ASP A 52 -26.63 -14.46 -9.26
N SER A 53 -26.79 -13.27 -9.83
CA SER A 53 -25.86 -12.73 -10.83
C SER A 53 -24.49 -12.43 -10.23
N LYS A 54 -24.43 -11.82 -9.03
CA LYS A 54 -23.17 -11.49 -8.34
C LYS A 54 -22.41 -12.75 -7.94
N THR A 55 -23.11 -13.73 -7.38
CA THR A 55 -22.55 -15.03 -6.99
C THR A 55 -21.98 -15.78 -8.20
N ARG A 56 -22.70 -15.78 -9.33
CA ARG A 56 -22.20 -16.39 -10.58
C ARG A 56 -20.99 -15.66 -11.14
N VAL A 57 -20.94 -14.33 -11.04
CA VAL A 57 -19.77 -13.54 -11.43
C VAL A 57 -18.58 -13.91 -10.55
N ILE A 58 -18.74 -13.94 -9.22
CA ILE A 58 -17.68 -14.35 -8.29
C ILE A 58 -17.19 -15.77 -8.57
N GLN A 59 -18.11 -16.70 -8.85
CA GLN A 59 -17.75 -18.08 -9.20
C GLN A 59 -16.93 -18.13 -10.49
N ASN A 60 -17.32 -17.39 -11.53
CA ASN A 60 -16.57 -17.30 -12.78
C ASN A 60 -15.21 -16.62 -12.59
N ASP A 61 -15.13 -15.59 -11.76
CA ASP A 61 -13.88 -14.87 -11.46
C ASP A 61 -12.88 -15.75 -10.69
N LEU A 62 -13.38 -16.56 -9.74
CA LEU A 62 -12.56 -17.56 -9.04
C LEU A 62 -12.05 -18.64 -9.99
N LEU A 63 -12.90 -19.16 -10.88
CA LEU A 63 -12.50 -20.21 -11.83
C LEU A 63 -11.53 -19.68 -12.89
N SER A 64 -11.75 -18.48 -13.42
CA SER A 64 -10.81 -17.84 -14.36
C SER A 64 -9.46 -17.56 -13.70
N SER A 65 -9.45 -17.02 -12.47
CA SER A 65 -8.19 -16.80 -11.73
C SER A 65 -7.44 -18.12 -11.45
N PHE A 66 -8.15 -19.22 -11.22
CA PHE A 66 -7.57 -20.56 -11.07
C PHE A 66 -6.90 -21.06 -12.36
N GLU A 67 -7.53 -20.83 -13.51
CA GLU A 67 -6.99 -21.21 -14.84
C GLU A 67 -5.81 -20.33 -15.26
N ASP A 68 -5.90 -19.03 -15.01
CA ASP A 68 -4.86 -18.04 -15.35
C ASP A 68 -3.66 -18.08 -14.40
N GLY A 69 -3.83 -18.72 -13.23
CA GLY A 69 -2.79 -18.86 -12.21
C GLY A 69 -2.52 -17.58 -11.45
N ASP A 70 -3.50 -16.66 -11.38
CA ASP A 70 -3.41 -15.42 -10.60
C ASP A 70 -3.69 -15.72 -9.12
N HIS A 71 -2.61 -16.05 -8.40
CA HIS A 71 -2.66 -16.35 -6.97
C HIS A 71 -3.26 -15.20 -6.16
N LYS A 72 -2.93 -13.95 -6.49
CA LYS A 72 -3.31 -12.81 -5.65
C LYS A 72 -4.80 -12.54 -5.77
N VAL A 73 -5.31 -12.43 -6.99
CA VAL A 73 -6.74 -12.19 -7.24
C VAL A 73 -7.57 -13.34 -6.69
N PHE A 74 -7.12 -14.59 -6.89
CA PHE A 74 -7.84 -15.76 -6.38
C PHE A 74 -7.99 -15.73 -4.85
N PHE A 75 -6.90 -15.53 -4.10
CA PHE A 75 -6.97 -15.58 -2.64
C PHE A 75 -7.61 -14.35 -2.01
N GLU A 76 -7.60 -13.19 -2.68
CA GLU A 76 -8.44 -12.04 -2.30
C GLU A 76 -9.93 -12.40 -2.43
N LEU A 77 -10.36 -12.94 -3.59
CA LEU A 77 -11.73 -13.38 -3.79
C LEU A 77 -12.15 -14.53 -2.86
N TRP A 78 -11.26 -15.49 -2.60
CA TRP A 78 -11.48 -16.59 -1.66
C TRP A 78 -11.68 -16.06 -0.24
N THR A 79 -10.85 -15.11 0.19
CA THR A 79 -10.91 -14.52 1.53
C THR A 79 -12.22 -13.79 1.74
N ASP A 80 -12.65 -12.98 0.76
CA ASP A 80 -13.80 -12.11 0.86
C ASP A 80 -15.15 -12.84 0.73
N ASN A 81 -15.22 -13.92 -0.06
CA ASN A 81 -16.50 -14.53 -0.43
C ASN A 81 -16.80 -15.87 0.25
N ILE A 82 -15.78 -16.59 0.75
CA ILE A 82 -15.98 -17.87 1.44
C ILE A 82 -16.07 -17.62 2.95
N PRO A 83 -17.15 -18.05 3.64
CA PRO A 83 -17.33 -17.81 5.08
C PRO A 83 -16.19 -18.41 5.92
N SER A 84 -15.67 -17.65 6.89
CA SER A 84 -14.60 -18.12 7.78
C SER A 84 -15.00 -19.37 8.57
N GLU A 85 -16.28 -19.53 8.90
CA GLU A 85 -16.79 -20.71 9.60
C GLU A 85 -16.56 -22.00 8.80
N VAL A 86 -16.70 -21.94 7.48
CA VAL A 86 -16.44 -23.07 6.57
C VAL A 86 -14.94 -23.29 6.46
N LYS A 87 -14.14 -22.23 6.27
CA LYS A 87 -12.67 -22.36 6.13
C LYS A 87 -11.99 -22.95 7.38
N ASP A 88 -12.52 -22.67 8.56
CA ASP A 88 -11.87 -23.03 9.82
C ASP A 88 -12.38 -24.37 10.39
N THR A 89 -13.58 -24.81 10.01
CA THR A 89 -14.23 -26.00 10.59
C THR A 89 -14.37 -27.16 9.61
N ASP A 90 -14.50 -26.90 8.31
CA ASP A 90 -14.77 -27.93 7.31
C ASP A 90 -13.46 -28.57 6.80
N PRO A 91 -13.22 -29.88 7.05
CA PRO A 91 -12.03 -30.55 6.59
C PRO A 91 -11.93 -30.61 5.05
N GLU A 92 -13.05 -30.63 4.32
CA GLU A 92 -13.04 -30.60 2.86
C GLU A 92 -12.57 -29.25 2.33
N ALA A 93 -13.01 -28.16 2.96
CA ALA A 93 -12.57 -26.81 2.64
C ALA A 93 -11.08 -26.60 2.92
N GLN A 94 -10.59 -27.09 4.06
CA GLN A 94 -9.17 -27.02 4.43
C GLN A 94 -8.29 -27.83 3.49
N SER A 95 -8.73 -29.04 3.12
CA SER A 95 -8.06 -29.87 2.13
C SER A 95 -8.00 -29.17 0.78
N LEU A 96 -9.12 -28.60 0.32
CA LEU A 96 -9.17 -27.87 -0.95
C LEU A 96 -8.25 -26.63 -0.93
N GLU A 97 -8.29 -25.81 0.13
CA GLU A 97 -7.41 -24.64 0.30
C GLU A 97 -5.93 -25.04 0.23
N PHE A 98 -5.55 -26.15 0.87
CA PHE A 98 -4.18 -26.67 0.80
C PHE A 98 -3.77 -27.08 -0.62
N HIS A 99 -4.63 -27.80 -1.34
CA HIS A 99 -4.36 -28.19 -2.73
C HIS A 99 -4.31 -26.99 -3.68
N LEU A 100 -5.13 -25.96 -3.45
CA LEU A 100 -5.11 -24.70 -4.21
C LEU A 100 -3.78 -23.96 -4.01
N HIS A 101 -3.29 -23.86 -2.77
CA HIS A 101 -1.98 -23.30 -2.50
C HIS A 101 -0.86 -24.06 -3.22
N ILE A 102 -0.93 -25.40 -3.28
CA ILE A 102 0.01 -26.22 -4.06
C ILE A 102 -0.10 -25.87 -5.55
N HIS A 103 -1.32 -25.85 -6.11
CA HIS A 103 -1.56 -25.53 -7.53
C HIS A 103 -0.90 -24.22 -7.93
N PHE A 104 -1.20 -23.14 -7.22
CA PHE A 104 -0.63 -21.84 -7.53
C PHE A 104 0.88 -21.83 -7.39
N THR A 105 1.43 -22.56 -6.41
CA THR A 105 2.88 -22.68 -6.21
C THR A 105 3.58 -23.36 -7.39
N ILE A 106 3.05 -24.49 -7.87
CA ILE A 106 3.65 -25.25 -8.97
C ILE A 106 3.22 -24.75 -10.36
N TYR A 107 2.30 -23.79 -10.43
CA TYR A 107 1.77 -23.25 -11.69
C TYR A 107 2.86 -22.80 -12.68
N PRO A 108 3.90 -22.03 -12.27
CA PRO A 108 4.97 -21.63 -13.19
C PRO A 108 5.75 -22.83 -13.75
N LEU A 109 5.93 -23.90 -12.95
CA LEU A 109 6.67 -25.10 -13.34
C LEU A 109 5.94 -25.95 -14.39
N ARG A 110 4.63 -25.72 -14.61
CA ARG A 110 3.80 -26.51 -15.54
C ARG A 110 3.58 -25.82 -16.87
N ARG A 111 3.55 -24.48 -16.91
CA ARG A 111 3.27 -23.72 -18.13
C ARG A 111 4.48 -23.63 -19.05
N HIS A 112 5.69 -23.38 -18.51
CA HIS A 112 6.93 -23.28 -19.29
C HIS A 112 8.17 -23.70 -18.48
N PRO A 113 9.03 -24.62 -18.96
CA PRO A 113 10.31 -24.94 -18.32
C PRO A 113 11.43 -23.97 -18.75
N GLY A 114 11.26 -22.67 -18.50
CA GLY A 114 12.20 -21.60 -18.85
C GLY A 114 12.96 -21.01 -17.65
N ARG A 115 13.88 -20.06 -17.94
CA ARG A 115 14.70 -19.38 -16.90
C ARG A 115 13.94 -18.30 -16.11
N HIS A 116 12.86 -17.75 -16.67
CA HIS A 116 12.05 -16.71 -16.03
C HIS A 116 11.11 -17.28 -14.94
N ASP A 117 10.83 -18.58 -15.00
CA ASP A 117 9.87 -19.27 -14.13
C ASP A 117 10.42 -19.56 -12.73
N ARG A 118 11.75 -19.54 -12.57
CA ARG A 118 12.39 -19.85 -11.28
C ARG A 118 12.20 -18.74 -10.25
N ALA A 119 12.26 -17.48 -10.67
CA ALA A 119 12.02 -16.34 -9.79
C ALA A 119 10.55 -16.26 -9.37
N GLU A 120 9.63 -16.51 -10.30
CA GLU A 120 8.20 -16.57 -10.00
C GLU A 120 7.86 -17.75 -9.08
N PHE A 121 8.46 -18.92 -9.32
CA PHE A 121 8.34 -20.06 -8.41
C PHE A 121 8.90 -19.76 -7.02
N GLU A 122 10.06 -19.09 -6.91
CA GLU A 122 10.67 -18.67 -5.64
C GLU A 122 9.81 -17.65 -4.86
N GLU A 123 9.08 -16.79 -5.56
CA GLU A 123 8.10 -15.90 -4.93
C GLU A 123 6.89 -16.69 -4.41
N ARG A 124 6.31 -17.55 -5.25
CA ARG A 124 5.11 -18.33 -4.91
C ARG A 124 5.38 -19.38 -3.81
N ILE A 125 6.56 -19.99 -3.80
CA ILE A 125 6.97 -20.92 -2.73
C ILE A 125 7.14 -20.20 -1.39
N SER A 126 7.49 -18.91 -1.40
CA SER A 126 7.56 -18.09 -0.18
C SER A 126 6.16 -17.85 0.39
N HIS A 127 5.16 -17.60 -0.46
CA HIS A 127 3.75 -17.53 -0.03
C HIS A 127 3.27 -18.86 0.54
N PHE A 128 3.60 -19.98 -0.11
CA PHE A 128 3.25 -21.30 0.41
C PHE A 128 3.90 -21.60 1.76
N LYS A 129 5.18 -21.22 1.94
CA LYS A 129 5.87 -21.35 3.23
C LYS A 129 5.15 -20.58 4.33
N GLN A 130 4.75 -19.33 4.07
CA GLN A 130 3.98 -18.54 5.03
C GLN A 130 2.63 -19.18 5.36
N TYR A 131 1.96 -19.79 4.37
CA TYR A 131 0.73 -20.54 4.60
C TYR A 131 0.95 -21.76 5.50
N LEU A 132 2.00 -22.56 5.25
CA LEU A 132 2.37 -23.71 6.08
C LEU A 132 2.70 -23.33 7.53
N GLU A 133 3.27 -22.15 7.77
CA GLU A 133 3.57 -21.62 9.11
C GLU A 133 2.33 -21.05 9.83
N THR A 134 1.21 -20.85 9.13
CA THR A 134 -0.01 -20.23 9.66
C THR A 134 -1.21 -21.20 9.60
N ARG A 135 -2.14 -21.03 8.67
CA ARG A 135 -3.37 -21.83 8.54
C ARG A 135 -3.07 -23.28 8.17
N GLY A 136 -2.03 -23.50 7.38
CA GLY A 136 -1.60 -24.83 6.94
C GLY A 136 -1.07 -25.70 8.08
N ALA A 137 -0.53 -25.13 9.16
CA ALA A 137 0.20 -25.87 10.20
C ALA A 137 -0.60 -27.02 10.84
N ALA A 138 -1.92 -26.86 11.00
CA ALA A 138 -2.78 -27.89 11.59
C ALA A 138 -2.86 -29.17 10.73
N LEU A 139 -2.67 -29.04 9.41
CA LEU A 139 -2.76 -30.14 8.45
C LEU A 139 -1.51 -31.03 8.43
N SER A 140 -0.47 -30.69 9.20
CA SER A 140 0.77 -31.50 9.28
C SER A 140 0.55 -32.85 9.98
N GLN A 141 -0.57 -32.99 10.71
CA GLN A 141 -0.95 -34.22 11.39
C GLN A 141 -1.61 -35.23 10.45
N THR A 142 -2.00 -34.81 9.25
CA THR A 142 -2.64 -35.68 8.25
C THR A 142 -1.58 -36.28 7.33
N SER A 143 -1.52 -37.60 7.26
CA SER A 143 -0.52 -38.35 6.49
C SER A 143 -0.52 -38.04 4.99
N GLU A 144 -1.68 -37.66 4.44
CA GLU A 144 -1.84 -37.24 3.04
C GLU A 144 -1.05 -35.97 2.71
N PHE A 145 -1.00 -35.00 3.63
CA PHE A 145 -0.37 -33.70 3.36
C PHE A 145 1.12 -33.65 3.68
N LEU A 146 1.58 -34.56 4.54
CA LEU A 146 2.93 -34.58 5.08
C LEU A 146 4.04 -34.47 4.00
N PRO A 147 3.96 -35.17 2.85
CA PRO A 147 4.99 -35.07 1.81
C PRO A 147 5.14 -33.64 1.25
N TYR A 148 4.08 -32.84 1.24
CA TYR A 148 4.07 -31.50 0.64
C TYR A 148 4.71 -30.43 1.55
N TYR A 149 4.93 -30.70 2.84
CA TYR A 149 5.70 -29.81 3.71
C TYR A 149 7.18 -29.75 3.33
N ALA A 150 7.67 -30.75 2.61
CA ALA A 150 9.01 -30.74 2.05
C ALA A 150 9.13 -29.88 0.78
N LEU A 151 8.00 -29.54 0.12
CA LEU A 151 7.98 -28.84 -1.18
C LEU A 151 8.82 -27.54 -1.19
N PRO A 152 8.78 -26.67 -0.15
CA PRO A 152 9.63 -25.46 -0.11
C PRO A 152 11.13 -25.71 -0.04
N PHE A 153 11.54 -26.91 0.36
CA PHE A 153 12.94 -27.27 0.58
C PHE A 153 13.51 -28.11 -0.56
N VAL A 154 12.68 -28.56 -1.50
CA VAL A 154 13.13 -29.36 -2.65
C VAL A 154 13.57 -28.42 -3.79
N PRO A 155 14.85 -28.46 -4.22
CA PRO A 155 15.38 -27.54 -5.24
C PRO A 155 14.73 -27.68 -6.62
N ASN A 156 14.20 -28.87 -6.93
CA ASN A 156 13.45 -29.13 -8.15
C ASN A 156 12.28 -30.10 -7.88
N PRO A 157 11.06 -29.59 -7.66
CA PRO A 157 9.89 -30.41 -7.39
C PRO A 157 9.48 -31.34 -8.53
N THR A 158 9.81 -31.03 -9.79
CA THR A 158 9.31 -31.77 -10.97
C THR A 158 9.90 -33.18 -11.09
N VAL A 159 11.06 -33.41 -10.48
CA VAL A 159 11.79 -34.69 -10.54
C VAL A 159 11.64 -35.53 -9.28
N HIS A 160 11.00 -34.98 -8.23
CA HIS A 160 10.93 -35.62 -6.94
C HIS A 160 9.80 -36.67 -6.89
N PRO A 161 10.06 -37.94 -6.50
CA PRO A 161 9.07 -39.02 -6.54
C PRO A 161 7.77 -38.71 -5.79
N SER A 162 7.86 -38.02 -4.64
CA SER A 162 6.70 -37.67 -3.81
C SER A 162 5.76 -36.64 -4.44
N PHE A 163 6.17 -35.96 -5.52
CA PHE A 163 5.37 -34.93 -6.18
C PHE A 163 4.94 -35.33 -7.59
N LYS A 164 5.22 -36.57 -8.00
CA LYS A 164 4.91 -37.06 -9.35
C LYS A 164 3.44 -36.87 -9.70
N ASP A 165 2.55 -37.11 -8.75
CA ASP A 165 1.10 -37.00 -8.93
C ASP A 165 0.64 -35.57 -9.17
N LEU A 166 1.36 -34.59 -8.60
CA LEU A 166 1.08 -33.18 -8.84
C LEU A 166 1.22 -32.88 -10.33
N PHE A 167 2.25 -33.37 -11.00
CA PHE A 167 2.55 -33.03 -12.40
C PHE A 167 1.82 -33.89 -13.44
N GLN A 168 0.88 -34.75 -13.03
CA GLN A 168 0.04 -35.48 -13.97
C GLN A 168 -1.01 -34.56 -14.63
N ASP A 169 -1.35 -34.83 -15.89
CA ASP A 169 -2.33 -34.05 -16.66
C ASP A 169 -3.75 -34.12 -16.06
N SER A 170 -4.04 -35.16 -15.28
CA SER A 170 -5.33 -35.36 -14.60
C SER A 170 -5.50 -34.53 -13.32
N TRP A 171 -4.42 -34.02 -12.72
CA TRP A 171 -4.47 -33.39 -11.40
C TRP A 171 -5.19 -32.04 -11.41
N ILE A 172 -4.90 -31.18 -12.40
CA ILE A 172 -5.55 -29.85 -12.51
C ILE A 172 -7.05 -29.98 -12.77
N PRO A 173 -7.52 -30.78 -13.75
CA PRO A 173 -8.96 -30.99 -13.96
C PRO A 173 -9.66 -31.51 -12.69
N HIS A 174 -9.06 -32.46 -11.98
CA HIS A 174 -9.64 -32.98 -10.74
C HIS A 174 -9.73 -31.93 -9.63
N LEU A 175 -8.71 -31.08 -9.49
CA LEU A 175 -8.74 -29.99 -8.54
C LEU A 175 -9.77 -28.92 -8.93
N LYS A 176 -9.90 -28.63 -10.22
CA LYS A 176 -10.91 -27.73 -10.76
C LYS A 176 -12.32 -28.24 -10.49
N ASP A 177 -12.60 -29.52 -10.75
CA ASP A 177 -13.91 -30.12 -10.50
C ASP A 177 -14.26 -30.07 -9.00
N LYS A 178 -13.29 -30.35 -8.12
CA LYS A 178 -13.46 -30.18 -6.67
C LYS A 178 -13.78 -28.74 -6.29
N LEU A 179 -13.08 -27.76 -6.89
CA LEU A 179 -13.34 -26.34 -6.66
C LEU A 179 -14.74 -25.96 -7.14
N GLU A 180 -15.14 -26.36 -8.34
CA GLU A 180 -16.48 -26.10 -8.89
C GLU A 180 -17.58 -26.67 -8.02
N GLN A 181 -17.42 -27.93 -7.58
CA GLN A 181 -18.36 -28.59 -6.69
C GLN A 181 -18.45 -27.85 -5.34
N PHE A 182 -17.32 -27.49 -4.75
CA PHE A 182 -17.28 -26.73 -3.50
C PHE A 182 -17.96 -25.37 -3.63
N LEU A 183 -17.65 -24.60 -4.67
CA LEU A 183 -18.28 -23.29 -4.92
C LEU A 183 -19.78 -23.43 -5.14
N SER A 184 -20.22 -24.49 -5.83
CA SER A 184 -21.65 -24.74 -6.06
C SER A 184 -22.46 -25.01 -4.78
N VAL A 185 -21.80 -25.46 -3.71
CA VAL A 185 -22.41 -25.73 -2.40
C VAL A 185 -22.28 -24.52 -1.48
N THR A 186 -21.09 -23.93 -1.42
CA THR A 186 -20.75 -22.85 -0.48
C THR A 186 -21.33 -21.51 -0.90
N LEU A 187 -21.40 -21.24 -2.21
CA LEU A 187 -21.92 -19.99 -2.75
C LEU A 187 -23.43 -20.06 -3.05
N LYS A 188 -24.16 -21.11 -2.63
CA LYS A 188 -25.61 -21.19 -2.86
C LYS A 188 -26.29 -19.93 -2.31
N PRO A 189 -27.23 -19.32 -3.07
CA PRO A 189 -28.04 -18.26 -2.52
C PRO A 189 -28.76 -18.81 -1.29
N SER A 190 -28.41 -18.24 -0.14
CA SER A 190 -29.11 -18.52 1.10
C SER A 190 -30.59 -18.21 0.85
N ASN A 191 -31.48 -19.19 1.06
CA ASN A 191 -32.93 -18.96 1.04
C ASN A 191 -33.39 -17.94 2.11
N SER A 192 -32.47 -17.37 2.89
CA SER A 192 -32.78 -16.39 3.92
C SER A 192 -33.27 -15.06 3.32
N PRO A 193 -34.34 -14.49 3.88
CA PRO A 193 -34.92 -13.25 3.38
C PRO A 193 -33.94 -12.09 3.56
N ARG A 194 -33.96 -11.15 2.60
CA ARG A 194 -33.04 -10.01 2.56
C ARG A 194 -32.99 -9.19 3.86
N LEU A 195 -34.14 -9.03 4.54
CA LEU A 195 -34.22 -8.33 5.83
C LEU A 195 -33.35 -8.99 6.91
N LEU A 196 -33.33 -10.33 6.95
CA LEU A 196 -32.54 -11.10 7.91
C LEU A 196 -31.03 -11.02 7.59
N ASN A 197 -30.69 -10.99 6.31
CA ASN A 197 -29.29 -10.81 5.88
C ASN A 197 -28.79 -9.41 6.22
N LEU A 198 -29.58 -8.36 5.97
CA LEU A 198 -29.22 -6.99 6.36
C LEU A 198 -29.01 -6.86 7.87
N TYR A 199 -29.83 -7.53 8.68
CA TYR A 199 -29.64 -7.57 10.13
C TYR A 199 -28.31 -8.26 10.52
N LYS A 200 -27.98 -9.39 9.89
CA LYS A 200 -26.73 -10.13 10.15
C LYS A 200 -25.48 -9.37 9.66
N GLU A 201 -25.55 -8.80 8.46
CA GLU A 201 -24.45 -8.05 7.81
C GLU A 201 -24.21 -6.70 8.49
N GLY A 202 -25.26 -5.98 8.88
CA GLY A 202 -25.17 -4.71 9.62
C GLY A 202 -24.47 -4.85 10.97
N GLY A 203 -24.61 -6.00 11.63
CA GLY A 203 -23.89 -6.31 12.87
C GLY A 203 -22.39 -6.62 12.68
N ARG A 204 -21.99 -7.20 11.55
CA ARG A 204 -20.59 -7.55 11.24
C ARG A 204 -19.78 -6.31 10.85
N SER A 205 -20.28 -5.51 9.91
CA SER A 205 -19.61 -4.28 9.45
C SER A 205 -19.40 -3.26 10.58
N THR A 206 -20.38 -3.13 11.48
CA THR A 206 -20.26 -2.22 12.64
C THR A 206 -19.20 -2.69 13.64
N LYS A 207 -19.05 -4.00 13.85
CA LYS A 207 -18.00 -4.56 14.73
C LYS A 207 -16.61 -4.38 14.13
N GLU A 208 -16.44 -4.63 12.83
CA GLU A 208 -15.17 -4.45 12.13
C GLU A 208 -14.75 -2.97 12.09
N ALA A 209 -15.68 -2.06 11.82
CA ALA A 209 -15.44 -0.62 11.87
C ALA A 209 -15.03 -0.16 13.29
N MET A 210 -15.67 -0.71 14.32
CA MET A 210 -15.34 -0.42 15.71
C MET A 210 -13.97 -0.97 16.11
N GLN A 211 -13.61 -2.18 15.67
CA GLN A 211 -12.28 -2.75 15.87
C GLN A 211 -11.18 -1.93 15.16
N LEU A 212 -11.45 -1.46 13.94
CA LEU A 212 -10.52 -0.61 13.19
C LEU A 212 -10.30 0.74 13.90
N LEU A 213 -11.37 1.36 14.40
CA LEU A 213 -11.28 2.58 15.20
C LEU A 213 -10.51 2.36 16.50
N GLN A 214 -10.70 1.20 17.15
CA GLN A 214 -9.98 0.86 18.37
C GLN A 214 -8.49 0.63 18.13
N LEU A 215 -8.11 0.00 17.01
CA LEU A 215 -6.71 -0.13 16.60
C LEU A 215 -6.08 1.24 16.30
N GLN A 216 -6.80 2.13 15.63
CA GLN A 216 -6.33 3.50 15.39
C GLN A 216 -6.12 4.28 16.69
N LEU A 217 -7.00 4.09 17.69
CA LEU A 217 -6.87 4.69 19.01
C LEU A 217 -5.59 4.20 19.71
N VAL A 218 -5.36 2.88 19.75
CA VAL A 218 -4.17 2.28 20.38
C VAL A 218 -2.88 2.78 19.71
N GLU A 219 -2.85 2.86 18.38
CA GLU A 219 -1.68 3.39 17.66
C GLU A 219 -1.49 4.89 17.90
N SER A 220 -2.57 5.65 18.04
CA SER A 220 -2.51 7.06 18.44
C SER A 220 -1.94 7.23 19.84
N ASP A 221 -2.39 6.44 20.82
CA ASP A 221 -1.88 6.47 22.19
C ASP A 221 -0.40 6.09 22.26
N ARG A 222 0.03 5.11 21.45
CA ARG A 222 1.44 4.75 21.30
C ARG A 222 2.29 5.92 20.79
N ARG A 223 1.78 6.67 19.81
CA ARG A 223 2.45 7.89 19.31
C ARG A 223 2.52 8.97 20.39
N ILE A 224 1.43 9.23 21.10
CA ILE A 224 1.39 10.21 22.20
C ILE A 224 2.40 9.83 23.28
N ALA A 225 2.42 8.57 23.72
CA ALA A 225 3.39 8.08 24.70
C ALA A 225 4.84 8.27 24.23
N SER A 226 5.11 8.09 22.93
CA SER A 226 6.44 8.34 22.37
C SER A 226 6.83 9.82 22.40
N TYR A 227 5.87 10.72 22.12
CA TYR A 227 6.10 12.16 22.20
C TYR A 227 6.31 12.63 23.63
N VAL A 228 5.52 12.13 24.59
CA VAL A 228 5.68 12.43 26.02
C VAL A 228 7.05 11.97 26.51
N ARG A 229 7.52 10.78 26.14
CA ARG A 229 8.87 10.32 26.49
C ARG A 229 9.96 11.22 25.93
N ARG A 230 9.84 11.65 24.66
CA ARG A 230 10.79 12.58 24.03
C ARG A 230 10.78 13.95 24.70
N PHE A 231 9.59 14.45 25.04
CA PHE A 231 9.43 15.72 25.75
C PHE A 231 10.06 15.66 27.14
N ASN A 232 9.77 14.62 27.93
CA ASN A 232 10.36 14.46 29.26
C ASN A 232 11.89 14.33 29.20
N LYS A 233 12.42 13.62 28.19
CA LYS A 233 13.87 13.56 27.97
C LYS A 233 14.44 14.94 27.66
N MET A 234 13.83 15.65 26.72
CA MET A 234 14.25 17.00 26.34
C MET A 234 14.18 17.97 27.53
N GLN A 235 13.13 17.89 28.35
CA GLN A 235 12.99 18.69 29.56
C GLN A 235 14.09 18.37 30.58
N SER A 236 14.43 17.09 30.77
CA SER A 236 15.55 16.68 31.62
C SER A 236 16.89 17.20 31.09
N ASP A 237 17.12 17.14 29.78
CA ASP A 237 18.34 17.64 29.15
C ASP A 237 18.46 19.17 29.33
N TYR A 238 17.35 19.91 29.19
CA TYR A 238 17.33 21.35 29.48
C TYR A 238 17.62 21.66 30.96
N HIS A 239 17.04 20.91 31.90
CA HIS A 239 17.31 21.12 33.33
C HIS A 239 18.77 20.83 33.68
N ASN A 240 19.35 19.79 33.08
CA ASN A 240 20.77 19.47 33.22
C ASN A 240 21.66 20.58 32.67
N LEU A 241 21.32 21.15 31.51
CA LEU A 241 22.07 22.25 30.91
C LEU A 241 22.01 23.50 31.80
N ILE A 242 20.86 23.82 32.38
CA ILE A 242 20.71 24.93 33.34
C ILE A 242 21.63 24.69 34.55
N GLY A 243 21.62 23.49 35.13
CA GLY A 243 22.47 23.14 36.27
C GLY A 243 23.97 23.26 35.95
N ILE A 244 24.40 22.76 34.79
CA ILE A 244 25.79 22.86 34.34
C ILE A 244 26.18 24.33 34.08
N THR A 245 25.27 25.12 33.52
CA THR A 245 25.52 26.55 33.26
C THR A 245 25.71 27.30 34.57
N ALA A 246 24.89 27.02 35.59
CA ALA A 246 25.05 27.62 36.92
C ALA A 246 26.41 27.25 37.55
N GLU A 247 26.78 25.97 37.53
CA GLU A 247 28.08 25.50 38.05
C GLU A 247 29.28 26.12 37.33
N LEU A 248 29.19 26.31 36.01
CA LEU A 248 30.23 26.98 35.22
C LEU A 248 30.34 28.47 35.58
N VAL A 249 29.22 29.15 35.82
CA VAL A 249 29.21 30.55 36.26
C VAL A 249 29.84 30.69 37.64
N ASP A 250 29.47 29.84 38.60
CA ASP A 250 30.07 29.81 39.94
C ASP A 250 31.59 29.55 39.88
N SER A 251 32.01 28.64 38.99
CA SER A 251 33.43 28.32 38.77
C SER A 251 34.20 29.50 38.15
N LEU A 252 33.59 30.22 37.22
CA LEU A 252 34.17 31.45 36.65
C LEU A 252 34.31 32.53 37.72
N GLU A 253 33.30 32.73 38.56
CA GLU A 253 33.35 33.68 39.69
C GLU A 253 34.45 33.32 40.70
N ALA A 254 34.59 32.04 41.03
CA ALA A 254 35.66 31.54 41.89
C ALA A 254 37.06 31.76 41.29
N THR A 255 37.18 31.67 39.97
CA THR A 255 38.44 31.93 39.25
C THR A 255 38.80 33.41 39.23
N VAL A 256 37.82 34.28 39.02
CA VAL A 256 37.98 35.74 39.16
C VAL A 256 38.41 36.09 40.59
N SER A 257 37.96 35.31 41.59
CA SER A 257 38.35 35.43 42.99
C SER A 257 39.72 34.80 43.34
N GLY A 258 40.46 34.29 42.34
CA GLY A 258 41.82 33.76 42.50
C GLY A 258 41.94 32.28 42.83
N LYS A 259 40.85 31.49 42.80
CA LYS A 259 40.91 30.04 42.97
C LYS A 259 41.13 29.35 41.62
N MET A 260 42.14 28.50 41.51
CA MET A 260 42.39 27.75 40.27
C MET A 260 41.34 26.64 40.08
N ILE A 261 40.84 26.47 38.85
CA ILE A 261 39.98 25.36 38.46
C ILE A 261 40.84 24.12 38.24
N SER A 262 40.45 22.97 38.81
CA SER A 262 41.15 21.71 38.57
C SER A 262 40.72 21.07 37.24
N PRO A 263 41.66 20.43 36.51
CA PRO A 263 41.34 19.75 35.25
C PRO A 263 40.37 18.57 35.42
N GLU A 264 40.38 17.90 36.57
CA GLU A 264 39.45 16.82 36.91
C GLU A 264 38.00 17.33 37.01
N TYR A 265 37.82 18.55 37.51
CA TYR A 265 36.51 19.19 37.58
C TYR A 265 35.96 19.49 36.19
N LEU A 266 36.78 20.05 35.29
CA LEU A 266 36.38 20.32 33.90
C LEU A 266 36.03 19.05 33.12
N GLN A 267 36.76 17.96 33.38
CA GLN A 267 36.44 16.66 32.78
C GLN A 267 35.08 16.14 33.25
N SER A 268 34.75 16.31 34.55
CA SER A 268 33.44 15.92 35.09
C SER A 268 32.28 16.70 34.46
N VAL A 269 32.48 18.00 34.21
CA VAL A 269 31.49 18.86 33.56
C VAL A 269 31.29 18.46 32.09
N CYS A 270 32.36 18.16 31.36
CA CYS A 270 32.29 17.69 29.97
C CYS A 270 31.53 16.35 29.86
N VAL A 271 31.83 15.39 30.74
CA VAL A 271 31.13 14.09 30.73
C VAL A 271 29.62 14.27 30.96
N ARG A 272 29.22 15.15 31.89
CA ARG A 272 27.81 15.44 32.15
C ARG A 272 27.12 16.11 30.96
N LEU A 273 27.77 17.10 30.34
CA LEU A 273 27.27 17.84 29.16
C LEU A 273 27.03 16.92 27.95
N PHE A 274 27.90 15.94 27.72
CA PHE A 274 27.87 15.09 26.52
C PHE A 274 27.36 13.67 26.76
N SER A 275 26.94 13.33 27.98
CA SER A 275 26.49 11.98 28.38
C SER A 275 25.36 11.40 27.53
N SER A 276 24.52 12.24 26.91
CA SER A 276 23.41 11.81 26.05
C SER A 276 23.83 11.39 24.63
N GLN A 277 24.98 11.87 24.14
CA GLN A 277 25.57 11.54 22.82
C GLN A 277 26.79 10.61 22.92
N MET A 278 27.47 10.57 24.06
CA MET A 278 28.72 9.80 24.31
C MET A 278 28.51 8.33 24.69
N ARG A 279 27.45 7.68 24.24
CA ARG A 279 27.38 6.21 24.31
C ARG A 279 28.01 5.63 23.05
N GLN A 280 29.36 5.63 22.96
CA GLN A 280 30.14 4.46 22.52
C GLN A 280 31.63 4.66 22.17
N SER A 281 32.24 5.86 22.07
CA SER A 281 33.60 5.87 21.44
C SER A 281 34.71 6.82 21.92
N VAL A 282 34.58 7.72 22.90
CA VAL A 282 35.69 8.67 23.17
C VAL A 282 35.96 8.96 24.66
N VAL A 283 35.72 8.01 25.55
CA VAL A 283 36.06 8.20 26.99
C VAL A 283 37.57 7.99 27.25
N GLN A 284 38.35 7.47 26.29
CA GLN A 284 39.77 7.16 26.52
C GLN A 284 40.80 8.21 26.03
N SER A 285 40.39 9.35 25.46
CA SER A 285 41.37 10.31 24.89
C SER A 285 41.16 11.77 25.31
N THR A 286 40.87 12.03 26.59
CA THR A 286 40.89 13.40 27.14
C THR A 286 42.03 13.56 28.13
N ASP A 287 43.24 13.74 27.61
CA ASP A 287 44.41 14.15 28.40
C ASP A 287 44.59 15.67 28.24
N PHE A 288 44.01 16.44 29.18
CA PHE A 288 44.06 17.91 29.17
C PHE A 288 45.46 18.48 29.53
N THR A 289 46.44 17.62 29.81
CA THR A 289 47.79 18.03 30.24
C THR A 289 48.84 18.02 29.13
N ARG A 290 48.50 17.57 27.92
CA ARG A 290 49.46 17.48 26.80
C ARG A 290 49.35 18.66 25.82
N PRO A 291 50.41 19.48 25.66
CA PRO A 291 50.52 20.40 24.54
C PRO A 291 50.79 19.61 23.26
N GLY A 292 49.83 19.61 22.33
CA GLY A 292 50.04 19.36 20.90
C GLY A 292 50.55 17.97 20.48
N THR A 293 49.63 17.06 20.13
CA THR A 293 49.84 16.06 19.06
C THR A 293 48.52 15.75 18.37
N GLY A 294 48.11 16.61 17.44
CA GLY A 294 46.99 16.35 16.52
C GLY A 294 47.49 15.62 15.27
N TYR A 295 46.86 14.50 14.92
CA TYR A 295 46.97 13.93 13.57
C TYR A 295 45.89 14.55 12.68
N TYR A 296 46.37 15.33 11.71
CA TYR A 296 45.69 15.88 10.51
C TYR A 296 44.46 16.78 10.69
N SER A 297 44.71 18.06 10.95
CA SER A 297 44.02 19.16 10.27
C SER A 297 45.01 20.31 10.07
N MET A 298 45.37 20.58 8.81
CA MET A 298 46.20 21.73 8.44
C MET A 298 45.31 22.97 8.38
N SER A 299 45.21 23.71 9.48
CA SER A 299 44.84 25.14 9.50
C SER A 299 45.46 25.80 10.75
N PRO A 300 46.19 26.93 10.65
CA PRO A 300 47.02 27.44 11.75
C PRO A 300 46.26 28.22 12.84
N TYR A 301 44.92 28.19 12.86
CA TYR A 301 44.10 28.98 13.77
C TYR A 301 42.86 28.20 14.24
N ASP A 302 43.03 27.09 14.95
CA ASP A 302 41.89 26.41 15.59
C ASP A 302 42.22 26.01 17.03
N ASP A 303 42.18 27.03 17.89
CA ASP A 303 42.24 26.90 19.34
C ASP A 303 40.82 26.54 19.82
N GLY A 304 40.55 25.25 20.08
CA GLY A 304 39.30 24.86 20.77
C GLY A 304 38.59 23.61 20.27
N TYR A 305 39.21 22.44 20.45
CA TYR A 305 38.56 21.13 20.21
C TYR A 305 37.27 20.94 21.05
N ALA A 306 37.17 21.56 22.23
CA ALA A 306 35.95 21.53 23.05
C ALA A 306 34.82 22.41 22.45
N SER A 307 35.17 23.56 21.89
CA SER A 307 34.20 24.49 21.29
C SER A 307 33.63 23.96 19.97
N SER A 308 34.41 23.21 19.20
CA SER A 308 33.93 22.53 18.00
C SER A 308 32.99 21.36 18.32
N MET A 309 33.28 20.57 19.37
CA MET A 309 32.34 19.55 19.85
C MET A 309 31.02 20.15 20.36
N LEU A 310 31.05 21.25 21.12
CA LEU A 310 29.83 21.93 21.56
C LEU A 310 28.98 22.43 20.38
N ARG A 311 29.62 23.02 19.36
CA ARG A 311 28.90 23.45 18.14
C ARG A 311 28.31 22.26 17.38
N ALA A 312 29.01 21.12 17.32
CA ALA A 312 28.50 19.90 16.71
C ALA A 312 27.30 19.30 17.48
N SER A 313 27.27 19.42 18.81
CA SER A 313 26.16 18.95 19.65
C SER A 313 24.89 19.81 19.58
N ILE A 314 25.01 21.10 19.26
CA ILE A 314 23.89 22.06 19.15
C ILE A 314 23.36 22.15 17.70
N ALA A 315 24.13 21.68 16.72
CA ALA A 315 23.69 21.67 15.33
C ALA A 315 22.41 20.80 15.19
N PRO A 316 21.32 21.33 14.59
CA PRO A 316 20.16 20.52 14.29
C PRO A 316 20.64 19.32 13.47
N GLN A 317 20.27 18.10 13.89
CA GLN A 317 20.52 16.90 13.12
C GLN A 317 19.92 17.12 11.74
N ARG A 318 20.77 17.46 10.75
CA ARG A 318 20.33 17.62 9.38
C ARG A 318 19.65 16.31 9.01
N PRO A 319 18.41 16.31 8.50
CA PRO A 319 17.86 15.10 7.89
C PRO A 319 18.91 14.62 6.89
N LYS A 320 19.28 13.33 6.96
CA LYS A 320 20.28 12.69 6.08
C LYS A 320 20.16 13.30 4.68
N GLU A 321 21.21 13.97 4.20
CA GLU A 321 21.23 14.56 2.85
C GLU A 321 20.74 13.52 1.85
N VAL A 322 19.52 13.70 1.36
CA VAL A 322 18.93 12.77 0.41
C VAL A 322 19.67 12.98 -0.90
N PRO A 323 20.30 11.96 -1.51
CA PRO A 323 21.03 12.14 -2.75
C PRO A 323 20.11 12.74 -3.82
N MET A 324 20.41 13.96 -4.29
CA MET A 324 19.58 14.62 -5.31
C MET A 324 19.79 13.98 -6.69
N LEU A 325 18.73 13.90 -7.49
CA LEU A 325 18.80 13.30 -8.82
C LEU A 325 19.44 14.27 -9.83
N PRO A 326 20.21 13.79 -10.82
CA PRO A 326 20.87 14.64 -11.82
C PRO A 326 19.88 15.50 -12.60
N SER A 327 20.20 16.77 -12.87
CA SER A 327 19.35 17.66 -13.69
C SER A 327 19.12 17.10 -15.10
N LEU A 328 17.96 17.40 -15.70
CA LEU A 328 17.62 17.00 -17.08
C LEU A 328 17.71 18.20 -18.03
N ASP A 329 18.02 17.90 -19.28
CA ASP A 329 17.83 18.84 -20.39
C ASP A 329 16.37 18.78 -20.84
N TYR A 330 15.55 19.70 -20.32
CA TYR A 330 14.12 19.75 -20.58
C TYR A 330 13.78 20.19 -22.00
N GLU A 331 14.64 20.98 -22.65
CA GLU A 331 14.41 21.45 -24.01
C GLU A 331 14.62 20.32 -25.02
N LYS A 332 15.72 19.57 -24.86
CA LYS A 332 15.92 18.36 -25.65
C LYS A 332 14.82 17.33 -25.39
N LEU A 333 14.41 17.16 -24.14
CA LEU A 333 13.39 16.18 -23.77
C LEU A 333 12.02 16.52 -24.39
N LYS A 334 11.60 17.79 -24.38
CA LYS A 334 10.36 18.23 -25.04
C LYS A 334 10.43 18.00 -26.55
N LYS A 335 11.56 18.33 -27.17
CA LYS A 335 11.78 18.08 -28.61
C LYS A 335 11.65 16.60 -28.94
N ASP A 336 12.31 15.73 -28.18
CA ASP A 336 12.27 14.28 -28.39
C ASP A 336 10.88 13.68 -28.11
N LEU A 337 10.07 14.28 -27.22
CA LEU A 337 8.69 13.88 -27.00
C LEU A 337 7.76 14.26 -28.16
N VAL A 338 7.97 15.42 -28.77
CA VAL A 338 7.13 15.89 -29.89
C VAL A 338 7.58 15.27 -31.21
N GLU A 339 8.87 15.27 -31.53
CA GLU A 339 9.41 14.83 -32.84
C GLU A 339 9.86 13.36 -32.88
N GLY A 340 9.99 12.71 -31.72
CA GLY A 340 10.55 11.36 -31.62
C GLY A 340 9.63 10.25 -32.14
N SER A 341 10.21 9.05 -32.30
CA SER A 341 9.43 7.84 -32.62
C SER A 341 8.54 7.42 -31.44
N ASP A 342 7.46 6.67 -31.71
CA ASP A 342 6.56 6.21 -30.65
C ASP A 342 7.26 5.38 -29.56
N ARG A 343 8.30 4.62 -29.95
CA ARG A 343 9.14 3.87 -29.00
C ARG A 343 9.93 4.83 -28.10
N LEU A 344 10.54 5.87 -28.67
CA LEU A 344 11.28 6.88 -27.90
C LEU A 344 10.34 7.62 -26.95
N ARG A 345 9.18 8.08 -27.45
CA ARG A 345 8.13 8.74 -26.66
C ARG A 345 7.70 7.89 -25.46
N SER A 346 7.41 6.60 -25.69
CA SER A 346 6.99 5.67 -24.65
C SER A 346 8.06 5.49 -23.57
N LEU A 347 9.33 5.33 -23.96
CA LEU A 347 10.45 5.18 -23.02
C LEU A 347 10.70 6.46 -22.22
N LEU A 348 10.63 7.64 -22.85
CA LEU A 348 10.79 8.92 -22.17
C LEU A 348 9.66 9.19 -21.18
N LEU A 349 8.40 8.96 -21.55
CA LEU A 349 7.25 9.09 -20.65
C LEU A 349 7.35 8.12 -19.47
N GLN A 350 7.77 6.87 -19.72
CA GLN A 350 8.02 5.89 -18.66
C GLN A 350 9.13 6.37 -17.71
N ALA A 351 10.25 6.86 -18.25
CA ALA A 351 11.38 7.34 -17.46
C ALA A 351 11.00 8.57 -16.61
N LEU A 352 10.29 9.54 -17.19
CA LEU A 352 9.77 10.71 -16.48
C LEU A 352 8.85 10.32 -15.32
N ARG A 353 7.93 9.38 -15.58
CA ARG A 353 7.03 8.84 -14.56
C ARG A 353 7.83 8.15 -13.45
N TRP A 354 8.75 7.27 -13.81
CA TRP A 354 9.57 6.55 -12.84
C TRP A 354 10.42 7.47 -11.99
N ARG A 355 10.99 8.51 -12.59
CA ARG A 355 11.76 9.52 -11.86
C ARG A 355 10.91 10.23 -10.79
N LEU A 356 9.60 10.41 -11.04
CA LEU A 356 8.66 10.98 -10.06
C LEU A 356 8.14 9.94 -9.04
N THR A 357 7.84 8.70 -9.47
CA THR A 357 7.23 7.69 -8.60
C THR A 357 8.23 6.88 -7.79
N ARG A 358 9.48 6.74 -8.26
CA ARG A 358 10.56 5.99 -7.57
C ARG A 358 11.47 6.89 -6.72
N SER A 359 11.31 8.21 -6.79
CA SER A 359 11.97 9.11 -5.85
C SER A 359 11.47 8.86 -4.42
N LEU A 360 12.33 9.09 -3.44
CA LEU A 360 12.01 8.95 -2.02
C LEU A 360 10.93 9.98 -1.63
N PRO A 361 9.89 9.58 -0.87
CA PRO A 361 8.88 10.52 -0.36
C PRO A 361 9.52 11.65 0.44
N GLY A 362 9.05 12.89 0.25
CA GLY A 362 9.62 14.10 0.84
C GLY A 362 10.49 14.88 -0.15
N GLU A 363 11.60 15.43 0.33
CA GLU A 363 12.42 16.44 -0.38
C GLU A 363 12.86 16.02 -1.79
N GLN A 364 13.24 14.76 -2.01
CA GLN A 364 13.68 14.30 -3.33
C GLN A 364 12.54 14.29 -4.35
N ARG A 365 11.35 13.82 -3.96
CA ARG A 365 10.17 13.79 -4.84
C ARG A 365 9.66 15.19 -5.13
N ASP A 366 9.64 16.04 -4.12
CA ASP A 366 9.21 17.43 -4.25
C ASP A 366 10.14 18.19 -5.20
N THR A 367 11.46 17.99 -5.08
CA THR A 367 12.46 18.58 -5.99
C THR A 367 12.26 18.12 -7.44
N VAL A 368 11.97 16.83 -7.69
CA VAL A 368 11.69 16.32 -9.04
C VAL A 368 10.44 16.97 -9.63
N LEU A 369 9.36 17.04 -8.85
CA LEU A 369 8.11 17.65 -9.30
C LEU A 369 8.31 19.14 -9.58
N GLN A 370 8.98 19.87 -8.68
CA GLN A 370 9.28 21.29 -8.85
C GLN A 370 10.16 21.54 -10.08
N ALA A 371 11.10 20.65 -10.38
CA ALA A 371 11.89 20.76 -11.61
C ALA A 371 11.02 20.58 -12.87
N TYR A 372 10.02 19.68 -12.86
CA TYR A 372 9.07 19.53 -13.98
C TYR A 372 8.16 20.74 -14.15
N ILE A 373 7.68 21.31 -13.04
CA ILE A 373 6.81 22.50 -13.02
C ILE A 373 7.58 23.74 -13.49
N SER A 374 8.78 23.96 -12.94
CA SER A 374 9.62 25.12 -13.24
C SER A 374 10.08 25.16 -14.69
N ASN A 375 10.34 23.99 -15.28
CA ASN A 375 10.71 23.88 -16.69
C ASN A 375 9.51 23.69 -17.63
N ASP A 376 8.28 23.82 -17.10
CA ASP A 376 7.03 23.68 -17.85
C ASP A 376 6.99 22.47 -18.78
N LEU A 377 7.22 21.28 -18.22
CA LEU A 377 7.34 20.03 -18.98
C LEU A 377 6.11 19.74 -19.85
N LEU A 378 4.90 20.08 -19.38
CA LEU A 378 3.64 19.86 -20.10
C LEU A 378 3.21 21.08 -20.94
N GLU A 379 4.08 22.09 -21.05
CA GLU A 379 3.89 23.26 -21.92
C GLU A 379 2.57 24.02 -21.66
N ARG A 380 2.35 24.47 -20.41
CA ARG A 380 1.14 25.17 -19.93
C ARG A 380 0.64 26.28 -20.85
N TYR A 381 1.56 27.07 -21.42
CA TYR A 381 1.25 28.29 -22.20
C TYR A 381 1.62 28.17 -23.69
N SER A 382 1.92 26.96 -24.18
CA SER A 382 2.35 26.84 -25.57
C SER A 382 1.21 27.14 -26.54
N THR A 383 1.50 28.04 -27.47
CA THR A 383 0.63 28.40 -28.61
C THR A 383 0.83 27.48 -29.81
N LYS A 384 1.68 26.44 -29.67
CA LYS A 384 1.93 25.44 -30.72
C LYS A 384 0.71 24.53 -30.88
N GLU A 385 0.41 24.15 -32.13
CA GLU A 385 -0.71 23.24 -32.45
C GLU A 385 -0.49 21.83 -31.86
N GLU A 386 0.75 21.37 -31.75
CA GLU A 386 1.12 20.11 -31.11
C GLU A 386 2.04 20.38 -29.90
N THR A 387 1.58 19.94 -28.73
CA THR A 387 2.32 19.99 -27.46
C THR A 387 2.50 18.58 -26.92
N VAL A 388 3.35 18.40 -25.90
CA VAL A 388 3.51 17.11 -25.21
C VAL A 388 2.16 16.52 -24.76
N LEU A 389 1.18 17.35 -24.41
CA LEU A 389 -0.16 16.90 -24.01
C LEU A 389 -0.96 16.24 -25.14
N HIS A 390 -0.67 16.57 -26.40
CA HIS A 390 -1.33 15.98 -27.57
C HIS A 390 -0.92 14.52 -27.79
N LEU A 391 0.09 14.00 -27.07
CA LEU A 391 0.38 12.57 -27.00
C LEU A 391 -0.81 11.74 -26.46
N MET A 392 -1.74 12.36 -25.75
CA MET A 392 -3.03 11.75 -25.38
C MET A 392 -3.91 11.38 -26.59
N ARG A 393 -3.68 12.00 -27.76
CA ARG A 393 -4.36 11.70 -29.03
C ARG A 393 -3.51 10.84 -29.98
N SER A 394 -2.38 10.30 -29.51
CA SER A 394 -1.51 9.48 -30.34
C SER A 394 -2.25 8.24 -30.88
N LYS A 395 -1.95 7.83 -32.12
CA LYS A 395 -2.47 6.57 -32.69
C LYS A 395 -1.97 5.35 -31.92
N ASN A 396 -0.84 5.47 -31.23
CA ASN A 396 -0.22 4.40 -30.47
C ASN A 396 -0.78 4.32 -29.03
N GLU A 397 -1.42 3.19 -28.70
CA GLU A 397 -2.02 2.94 -27.40
C GLU A 397 -1.00 3.03 -26.25
N ILE A 398 0.22 2.53 -26.45
CA ILE A 398 1.27 2.53 -25.43
C ILE A 398 1.68 3.96 -25.06
N VAL A 399 1.76 4.85 -26.06
CA VAL A 399 2.08 6.26 -25.85
C VAL A 399 0.97 6.95 -25.05
N ARG A 400 -0.30 6.74 -25.43
CA ARG A 400 -1.46 7.29 -24.70
C ARG A 400 -1.49 6.78 -23.25
N GLN A 401 -1.24 5.49 -23.05
CA GLN A 401 -1.19 4.86 -21.73
C GLN A 401 -0.10 5.48 -20.84
N TYR A 402 1.14 5.60 -21.33
CA TYR A 402 2.22 6.20 -20.53
C TYR A 402 1.99 7.69 -20.26
N MET A 403 1.37 8.41 -21.20
CA MET A 403 0.99 9.81 -20.98
C MET A 403 -0.07 9.93 -19.88
N ALA A 404 -1.12 9.10 -19.92
CA ALA A 404 -2.15 9.05 -18.88
C ALA A 404 -1.55 8.71 -17.50
N ARG A 405 -0.61 7.75 -17.44
CA ARG A 405 0.08 7.37 -16.20
C ARG A 405 0.97 8.50 -15.65
N LEU A 406 1.59 9.29 -16.52
CA LEU A 406 2.37 10.46 -16.11
C LEU A 406 1.46 11.53 -15.52
N ILE A 407 0.34 11.87 -16.19
CA ILE A 407 -0.63 12.85 -15.69
C ILE A 407 -1.22 12.40 -14.34
N ASN A 408 -1.58 11.12 -14.22
CA ASN A 408 -2.05 10.54 -12.96
C ASN A 408 -1.00 10.66 -11.83
N ALA A 409 0.29 10.49 -12.15
CA ALA A 409 1.38 10.66 -11.18
C ALA A 409 1.55 12.12 -10.73
N PHE A 410 1.35 13.10 -11.62
CA PHE A 410 1.29 14.52 -11.22
C PHE A 410 0.09 14.80 -10.31
N ALA A 411 -1.10 14.32 -10.67
CA ALA A 411 -2.32 14.55 -9.90
C ALA A 411 -2.29 13.93 -8.48
N SER A 412 -1.45 12.92 -8.27
CA SER A 412 -1.19 12.34 -6.95
C SER A 412 -0.52 13.29 -5.95
N LEU A 413 0.12 14.37 -6.41
CA LEU A 413 0.83 15.34 -5.56
C LEU A 413 0.10 16.68 -5.55
N ALA A 414 0.05 17.37 -4.39
CA ALA A 414 -0.71 18.61 -4.24
C ALA A 414 -0.26 19.71 -5.22
N GLU A 415 1.04 19.99 -5.26
CA GLU A 415 1.65 20.95 -6.22
C GLU A 415 1.43 20.53 -7.69
N GLY A 416 1.37 19.22 -7.94
CA GLY A 416 1.11 18.67 -9.27
C GLY A 416 -0.32 18.96 -9.71
N ARG A 417 -1.31 18.87 -8.80
CA ARG A 417 -2.70 19.27 -9.10
C ARG A 417 -2.82 20.76 -9.41
N VAL A 418 -2.12 21.61 -8.64
CA VAL A 418 -2.09 23.06 -8.89
C VAL A 418 -1.49 23.36 -10.26
N TYR A 419 -0.41 22.68 -10.64
CA TYR A 419 0.18 22.84 -11.97
C TYR A 419 -0.76 22.38 -13.09
N LEU A 420 -1.39 21.21 -12.94
CA LEU A 420 -2.29 20.65 -13.94
C LEU A 420 -3.57 21.47 -14.11
N SER A 421 -4.13 22.05 -13.03
CA SER A 421 -5.33 22.89 -13.10
C SER A 421 -5.12 24.20 -13.86
N GLN A 422 -3.87 24.65 -13.96
CA GLN A 422 -3.49 25.82 -14.75
C GLN A 422 -3.41 25.54 -16.25
N ILE A 423 -3.58 24.29 -16.71
CA ILE A 423 -3.54 23.90 -18.13
C ILE A 423 -4.97 23.84 -18.68
N PRO A 424 -5.43 24.84 -19.48
CA PRO A 424 -6.83 24.92 -19.88
C PRO A 424 -7.28 23.78 -20.80
N ILE A 425 -6.38 23.27 -21.66
CA ILE A 425 -6.69 22.21 -22.62
C ILE A 425 -6.70 20.81 -22.00
N LEU A 426 -6.12 20.64 -20.80
CA LEU A 426 -5.94 19.32 -20.18
C LEU A 426 -7.27 18.61 -19.94
N LEU A 427 -8.25 19.28 -19.33
CA LEU A 427 -9.56 18.70 -19.04
C LEU A 427 -10.29 18.26 -20.31
N LYS A 428 -10.16 19.03 -21.40
CA LYS A 428 -10.72 18.67 -22.70
C LYS A 428 -10.09 17.39 -23.24
N LEU A 429 -8.76 17.30 -23.23
CA LEU A 429 -8.02 16.12 -23.71
C LEU A 429 -8.32 14.87 -22.86
N LEU A 430 -8.40 14.99 -21.54
CA LEU A 430 -8.73 13.88 -20.64
C LEU A 430 -10.18 13.41 -20.86
N THR A 431 -11.12 14.33 -21.07
CA THR A 431 -12.54 13.98 -21.32
C THR A 431 -12.72 13.32 -22.68
N GLU A 432 -12.01 13.79 -23.71
CA GLU A 432 -12.00 13.15 -25.04
C GLU A 432 -11.42 11.73 -24.96
N ALA A 433 -10.29 11.56 -24.25
CA ALA A 433 -9.69 10.24 -24.04
C ALA A 433 -10.67 9.28 -23.35
N LEU A 434 -11.41 9.71 -22.32
CA LEU A 434 -12.43 8.87 -21.68
C LEU A 434 -13.57 8.42 -22.61
N ARG A 435 -13.90 9.23 -23.61
CA ARG A 435 -14.97 8.94 -24.57
C ARG A 435 -14.52 8.00 -25.68
N GLN A 436 -13.26 8.13 -26.11
CA GLN A 436 -12.70 7.38 -27.25
C GLN A 436 -12.11 6.03 -26.85
N GLU A 437 -11.54 5.92 -25.65
CA GLU A 437 -10.88 4.69 -25.20
C GLU A 437 -11.89 3.61 -24.77
N GLU A 438 -11.56 2.34 -25.05
CA GLU A 438 -12.35 1.18 -24.61
C GLU A 438 -12.48 1.13 -23.08
N LYS A 439 -13.58 0.55 -22.58
CA LYS A 439 -13.93 0.55 -21.15
C LYS A 439 -12.83 -0.04 -20.26
N ASP A 440 -12.11 -1.04 -20.76
CA ASP A 440 -11.10 -1.80 -20.01
C ASP A 440 -9.66 -1.36 -20.32
N SER A 441 -9.47 -0.28 -21.08
CA SER A 441 -8.13 0.21 -21.42
C SER A 441 -7.43 0.85 -20.21
N LEU A 442 -6.15 0.53 -20.05
CA LEU A 442 -5.31 1.09 -18.97
C LEU A 442 -5.15 2.61 -19.08
N ALA A 443 -5.24 3.16 -20.29
CA ALA A 443 -5.24 4.61 -20.51
C ALA A 443 -6.49 5.25 -19.90
N ARG A 444 -7.68 4.71 -20.17
CA ARG A 444 -8.96 5.19 -19.63
C ARG A 444 -9.01 5.15 -18.11
N GLU A 445 -8.56 4.06 -17.50
CA GLU A 445 -8.50 3.91 -16.04
C GLU A 445 -7.61 5.00 -15.42
N ASN A 446 -6.41 5.20 -15.95
CA ASN A 446 -5.48 6.21 -15.43
C ASN A 446 -6.00 7.64 -15.63
N VAL A 447 -6.68 7.92 -16.74
CA VAL A 447 -7.35 9.21 -16.95
C VAL A 447 -8.47 9.43 -15.95
N LEU A 448 -9.30 8.42 -15.68
CA LEU A 448 -10.40 8.51 -14.72
C LEU A 448 -9.87 8.79 -13.31
N VAL A 449 -8.83 8.07 -12.88
CA VAL A 449 -8.17 8.29 -11.59
C VAL A 449 -7.53 9.67 -11.52
N ALA A 450 -6.90 10.14 -12.61
CA ALA A 450 -6.33 11.49 -12.66
C ALA A 450 -7.41 12.57 -12.48
N LEU A 451 -8.56 12.43 -13.16
CA LEU A 451 -9.68 13.37 -13.02
C LEU A 451 -10.30 13.34 -11.62
N GLN A 452 -10.44 12.17 -11.01
CA GLN A 452 -10.87 12.06 -9.62
C GLN A 452 -9.91 12.79 -8.68
N LYS A 453 -8.60 12.59 -8.84
CA LYS A 453 -7.60 13.29 -8.03
C LYS A 453 -7.64 14.81 -8.23
N LEU A 454 -7.85 15.29 -9.45
CA LEU A 454 -7.98 16.72 -9.75
C LEU A 454 -9.23 17.36 -9.12
N SER A 455 -10.21 16.57 -8.68
CA SER A 455 -11.39 17.07 -7.95
C SER A 455 -11.18 17.25 -6.43
N LEU A 456 -10.01 16.84 -5.91
CA LEU A 456 -9.55 17.05 -4.53
C LEU A 456 -8.84 18.40 -4.37
#